data_AF-A0A4U3MDD0-F1
#
_entry.id   AF-A0A4U3MDD0-F1
#
_cell.length_a   1.000
_cell.length_b   1.000
_cell.length_c   1.000
_cell.angle_alpha   90.00
_cell.angle_beta   90.00
_cell.angle_gamma   90.00
#
_symmetry.space_group_name_H-M   'P 1'
#
loop_
_entity.id
_entity.type
_entity.pdbx_description
1 polymer ?
#
loop_
_entity_poly.entity_id
_entity_poly.type
_entity_poly.pdbx_seq_one_letter_code
_entity_poly.pdbx_strand_id
1 'polypeptide(L)'
;MRTVLVKVTGTVLVTALIAYPLYAPQWGTGILGEVTAAGPVGGTAFVAVFFGLVALYCRTLRRTLVLAGADRPGSVWWMFAIPYNFTEDFFIVGKVRAALTGRVTPEFLRWWSILGYGWCAFQILSLLPGLPGYAGGAVAIPLWAAHWIMTSRVQHTWGT
;
A
#
# COMPACT_ATOMS: atom_id res chain seq x y z
N MET A 1 -22.28 5.89 -4.39
CA MET A 1 -21.79 7.25 -4.75
C MET A 1 -20.67 7.75 -3.83
N ARG A 2 -20.82 7.79 -2.49
CA ARG A 2 -19.78 8.31 -1.57
C ARG A 2 -18.39 7.66 -1.72
N THR A 3 -18.32 6.33 -1.81
CA THR A 3 -17.05 5.61 -1.98
C THR A 3 -16.36 5.89 -3.31
N VAL A 4 -17.13 6.00 -4.39
CA VAL A 4 -16.60 6.32 -5.72
C VAL A 4 -16.02 7.72 -5.72
N LEU A 5 -16.71 8.69 -5.11
CA LEU A 5 -16.23 10.06 -5.00
C LEU A 5 -14.89 10.12 -4.24
N VAL A 6 -14.78 9.46 -3.09
CA VAL A 6 -13.52 9.41 -2.32
C VAL A 6 -12.39 8.81 -3.15
N LYS A 7 -12.65 7.72 -3.87
CA LYS A 7 -11.67 7.06 -4.73
C LYS A 7 -11.20 7.96 -5.87
N VAL A 8 -12.13 8.63 -6.55
CA VAL A 8 -11.81 9.55 -7.64
C VAL A 8 -11.03 10.75 -7.11
N THR A 9 -11.52 11.43 -6.08
CA THR A 9 -10.84 12.60 -5.49
C THR A 9 -9.45 12.24 -4.98
N GLY A 10 -9.32 11.13 -4.24
CA GLY A 10 -8.02 10.66 -3.75
C GLY A 10 -7.05 10.36 -4.88
N THR A 11 -7.51 9.67 -5.93
CA THR A 11 -6.69 9.36 -7.11
C THR A 11 -6.23 10.63 -7.83
N VAL A 12 -7.10 11.63 -7.98
CA VAL A 12 -6.75 12.92 -8.59
C VAL A 12 -5.67 13.64 -7.77
N LEU A 13 -5.82 13.71 -6.45
CA LEU A 13 -4.83 14.35 -5.57
C LEU A 13 -3.47 13.62 -5.61
N VAL A 14 -3.49 12.29 -5.55
CA VAL A 14 -2.27 11.47 -5.67
C VAL A 14 -1.61 11.65 -7.04
N THR A 15 -2.40 11.72 -8.11
CA THR A 15 -1.88 11.96 -9.46
C THR A 15 -1.15 13.30 -9.53
N ALA A 16 -1.73 14.36 -8.95
CA ALA A 16 -1.07 15.65 -8.86
C ALA A 16 0.26 15.55 -8.09
N LEU A 17 0.27 14.89 -6.94
CA LEU A 17 1.49 14.66 -6.17
C LEU A 17 2.55 13.87 -6.96
N ILE A 18 2.19 12.81 -7.69
CA ILE A 18 3.16 12.08 -8.49
C ILE A 18 3.70 12.94 -9.65
N ALA A 19 2.85 13.78 -10.23
CA ALA A 19 3.17 14.61 -11.38
C ALA A 19 3.87 15.94 -11.00
N TYR A 20 4.05 16.28 -9.71
CA TYR A 20 4.67 17.55 -9.33
C TYR A 20 6.03 17.82 -9.99
N PRO A 21 6.91 16.84 -10.25
CA PRO A 21 8.18 17.11 -10.92
C PRO A 21 8.01 17.72 -12.32
N LEU A 22 6.86 17.53 -12.97
CA LEU A 22 6.57 18.05 -14.31
C LEU A 22 6.12 19.52 -14.30
N TYR A 23 5.47 19.99 -13.24
CA TYR A 23 4.90 21.35 -13.16
C TYR A 23 5.50 22.22 -12.05
N ALA A 24 6.25 21.62 -11.12
CA ALA A 24 6.98 22.29 -10.03
C ALA A 24 8.38 21.65 -9.84
N PRO A 25 9.24 21.63 -10.88
CA PRO A 25 10.56 20.97 -10.84
C PRO A 25 11.49 21.53 -9.74
N GLN A 26 11.28 22.77 -9.30
CA GLN A 26 12.01 23.40 -8.21
C GLN A 26 11.80 22.71 -6.84
N TRP A 27 10.79 21.85 -6.70
CA TRP A 27 10.55 21.06 -5.49
C TRP A 27 11.32 19.74 -5.45
N GLY A 28 12.09 19.45 -6.49
CA GLY A 28 12.89 18.24 -6.63
C GLY A 28 12.36 17.30 -7.70
N THR A 29 13.12 16.24 -7.94
CA THR A 29 12.85 15.24 -8.98
C THR A 29 12.02 14.05 -8.48
N GLY A 30 11.70 14.04 -7.18
CA GLY A 30 10.95 12.98 -6.51
C GLY A 30 11.58 11.59 -6.68
N ILE A 31 10.76 10.55 -6.52
CA ILE A 31 11.22 9.15 -6.68
C ILE A 31 11.70 8.85 -8.10
N LEU A 32 11.19 9.59 -9.10
CA LEU A 32 11.63 9.47 -10.49
C LEU A 32 13.10 9.88 -10.63
N GLY A 33 13.53 10.94 -9.95
CA GLY A 33 14.92 11.35 -9.90
C GLY A 33 15.86 10.27 -9.38
N GLU A 34 15.47 9.61 -8.29
CA GLU A 34 16.26 8.54 -7.67
C GLU A 34 16.39 7.32 -8.57
N VAL A 35 15.28 6.91 -9.21
CA VAL A 35 15.28 5.81 -10.19
C VAL A 35 16.14 6.15 -11.40
N THR A 36 16.08 7.39 -11.90
CA THR A 36 16.95 7.82 -13.02
C THR A 36 18.42 7.86 -12.63
N ALA A 37 18.75 8.28 -11.40
CA ALA A 37 20.13 8.32 -10.89
C ALA A 37 20.75 6.92 -10.74
N ALA A 38 19.93 5.90 -10.47
CA ALA A 38 20.36 4.49 -10.41
C ALA A 38 20.72 3.89 -11.78
N GLY A 39 20.46 4.62 -12.88
CA GLY A 39 20.67 4.17 -14.25
C GLY A 39 19.68 3.09 -14.70
N PRO A 40 19.70 2.68 -15.98
CA PRO A 40 18.69 1.77 -16.54
C PRO A 40 18.63 0.41 -15.84
N VAL A 41 19.78 -0.15 -15.48
CA VAL A 41 19.87 -1.45 -14.81
C VAL A 41 19.37 -1.36 -13.37
N GLY A 42 19.87 -0.38 -12.61
CA GLY A 42 19.48 -0.18 -11.21
C GLY A 42 18.00 0.16 -11.07
N GLY A 43 17.49 1.06 -11.92
CA GLY A 43 16.08 1.42 -11.95
C GLY A 43 15.17 0.24 -12.32
N THR A 44 15.54 -0.56 -13.33
CA THR A 44 14.76 -1.75 -13.70
C THR A 44 14.74 -2.79 -12.57
N ALA A 45 15.89 -3.06 -11.95
CA ALA A 45 15.99 -3.99 -10.83
C ALA A 45 15.14 -3.50 -9.64
N PHE A 46 15.19 -2.22 -9.31
CA PHE A 46 14.39 -1.62 -8.24
C PHE A 46 12.88 -1.78 -8.50
N VAL A 47 12.43 -1.43 -9.71
CA VAL A 47 11.02 -1.56 -10.10
C VAL A 47 10.57 -3.02 -10.06
N ALA A 48 11.39 -3.95 -10.55
CA ALA A 48 11.08 -5.38 -10.52
C ALA A 48 10.96 -5.92 -9.09
N VAL A 49 11.88 -5.54 -8.19
CA VAL A 49 11.83 -5.91 -6.77
C VAL A 49 10.59 -5.33 -6.10
N PHE A 50 10.29 -4.04 -6.33
CA PHE A 50 9.11 -3.39 -5.77
C PHE A 50 7.82 -4.11 -6.18
N PHE A 51 7.61 -4.33 -7.48
CA PHE A 51 6.41 -5.04 -7.95
C PHE A 51 6.37 -6.51 -7.53
N GLY A 52 7.52 -7.18 -7.43
CA GLY A 52 7.63 -8.52 -6.87
C GLY A 52 7.15 -8.58 -5.42
N LEU A 53 7.58 -7.64 -4.59
CA LEU A 53 7.15 -7.52 -3.20
C LEU A 53 5.65 -7.22 -3.09
N VAL A 54 5.13 -6.30 -3.91
CA VAL A 54 3.68 -6.01 -3.98
C VAL A 54 2.89 -7.26 -4.38
N ALA A 55 3.38 -8.05 -5.35
CA ALA A 55 2.72 -9.28 -5.78
C ALA A 55 2.65 -10.32 -4.66
N LEU A 56 3.74 -10.50 -3.92
CA LEU A 56 3.80 -11.42 -2.79
C LEU A 56 2.86 -10.98 -1.66
N TYR A 57 2.82 -9.67 -1.36
CA TYR A 57 1.91 -9.11 -0.38
C TYR A 57 0.43 -9.27 -0.79
N CYS A 58 0.09 -8.98 -2.05
CA CYS A 58 -1.24 -9.23 -2.62
C CYS A 58 -1.63 -10.70 -2.51
N ARG A 59 -0.72 -11.63 -2.81
CA ARG A 59 -0.95 -13.07 -2.67
C ARG A 59 -1.27 -13.43 -1.22
N THR A 60 -0.54 -12.86 -0.24
CA THR A 60 -0.84 -13.03 1.17
C THR A 60 -2.24 -12.48 1.49
N LEU A 61 -2.55 -11.22 1.20
CA LEU A 61 -3.88 -10.66 1.50
C LEU A 61 -5.03 -11.44 0.84
N ARG A 62 -4.86 -11.85 -0.42
CA ARG A 62 -5.83 -12.69 -1.13
C ARG A 62 -6.08 -14.00 -0.40
N ARG A 63 -5.01 -14.68 0.05
CA ARG A 63 -5.12 -15.92 0.82
C ARG A 63 -5.88 -15.69 2.13
N THR A 64 -5.63 -14.59 2.85
CA THR A 64 -6.41 -14.23 4.05
C THR A 64 -7.90 -14.10 3.73
N LEU A 65 -8.24 -13.39 2.65
CA LEU A 65 -9.63 -13.20 2.25
C LEU A 65 -10.30 -14.52 1.84
N VAL A 66 -9.59 -15.41 1.14
CA VAL A 66 -10.09 -16.75 0.78
C VAL A 66 -10.39 -17.57 2.04
N LEU A 67 -9.44 -17.64 2.98
CA LEU A 67 -9.62 -18.39 4.24
C LEU A 67 -10.75 -17.80 5.10
N ALA A 68 -10.93 -16.48 5.05
CA ALA A 68 -12.02 -15.79 5.72
C ALA A 68 -13.38 -15.92 5.01
N GLY A 69 -13.46 -16.58 3.86
CA GLY A 69 -14.68 -16.71 3.07
C GLY A 69 -15.22 -15.38 2.53
N ALA A 70 -14.35 -14.39 2.33
CA ALA A 70 -14.75 -13.07 1.86
C ALA A 70 -15.08 -13.07 0.37
N ASP A 71 -16.06 -12.24 -0.01
CA ASP A 71 -16.40 -12.04 -1.41
C ASP A 71 -15.28 -11.31 -2.19
N ARG A 72 -15.08 -11.69 -3.45
CA ARG A 72 -14.08 -11.13 -4.39
C ARG A 72 -12.66 -11.00 -3.79
N PRO A 73 -12.00 -12.08 -3.34
CA PRO A 73 -10.66 -12.03 -2.76
C PRO A 73 -9.60 -11.50 -3.73
N GLY A 74 -9.86 -11.54 -5.04
CA GLY A 74 -8.99 -10.98 -6.07
C GLY A 74 -8.96 -9.46 -6.14
N SER A 75 -9.82 -8.73 -5.41
CA SER A 75 -9.81 -7.26 -5.45
C SER A 75 -8.51 -6.64 -4.91
N VAL A 76 -7.70 -7.39 -4.17
CA VAL A 76 -6.40 -6.91 -3.67
C VAL A 76 -5.41 -6.58 -4.78
N TRP A 77 -5.58 -7.17 -5.98
CA TRP A 77 -4.71 -6.91 -7.13
C TRP A 77 -4.87 -5.50 -7.71
N TRP A 78 -5.89 -4.74 -7.29
CA TRP A 78 -5.98 -3.31 -7.62
C TRP A 78 -4.83 -2.47 -7.04
N MET A 79 -4.00 -3.03 -6.14
CA MET A 79 -2.71 -2.47 -5.74
C MET A 79 -1.75 -2.18 -6.91
N PHE A 80 -1.92 -2.83 -8.06
CA PHE A 80 -1.10 -2.57 -9.26
C PHE A 80 -1.64 -1.42 -10.14
N ALA A 81 -2.86 -0.93 -9.89
CA ALA A 81 -3.44 0.13 -10.70
C ALA A 81 -2.93 1.49 -10.23
N ILE A 82 -1.72 1.88 -10.63
CA ILE A 82 -1.14 3.19 -10.29
C ILE A 82 -1.82 4.28 -11.14
N PRO A 83 -2.23 5.43 -10.56
CA PRO A 83 -2.07 5.87 -9.16
C PRO A 83 -3.29 5.58 -8.27
N TYR A 84 -4.29 4.87 -8.79
CA TYR A 84 -5.49 4.49 -8.06
C TYR A 84 -5.20 3.66 -6.79
N ASN A 85 -4.10 2.87 -6.82
CA ASN A 85 -3.66 2.01 -5.72
C ASN A 85 -3.52 2.76 -4.40
N PHE A 86 -2.95 3.97 -4.38
CA PHE A 86 -2.73 4.74 -3.15
C PHE A 86 -4.03 5.01 -2.38
N THR A 87 -5.14 5.17 -3.10
CA THR A 87 -6.46 5.32 -2.46
C THR A 87 -7.09 3.96 -2.19
N GLU A 88 -6.94 3.01 -3.11
CA GLU A 88 -7.50 1.65 -2.97
C GLU A 88 -6.91 0.87 -1.78
N ASP A 89 -5.66 1.12 -1.41
CA ASP A 89 -4.96 0.43 -0.33
C ASP A 89 -5.72 0.57 1.00
N PHE A 90 -6.31 1.74 1.28
CA PHE A 90 -7.20 1.94 2.43
C PHE A 90 -8.45 1.05 2.39
N PHE A 91 -9.05 0.90 1.22
CA PHE A 91 -10.24 0.06 1.04
C PHE A 91 -9.89 -1.43 1.13
N ILE A 92 -8.72 -1.83 0.64
CA ILE A 92 -8.19 -3.19 0.80
C ILE A 92 -7.98 -3.50 2.27
N VAL A 93 -7.35 -2.60 3.05
CA VAL A 93 -7.18 -2.75 4.50
C VAL A 93 -8.54 -2.88 5.18
N GLY A 94 -9.49 -1.99 4.87
CA GLY A 94 -10.85 -2.05 5.44
C GLY A 94 -11.59 -3.34 5.11
N LYS A 95 -11.46 -3.84 3.89
CA LYS A 95 -12.07 -5.10 3.45
C LYS A 95 -11.49 -6.31 4.18
N VAL A 96 -10.17 -6.40 4.27
CA VAL A 96 -9.51 -7.50 4.99
C VAL A 96 -9.84 -7.42 6.47
N ARG A 97 -9.81 -6.24 7.08
CA ARG A 97 -10.25 -6.02 8.47
C ARG A 97 -11.66 -6.56 8.69
N ALA A 98 -12.61 -6.22 7.82
CA ALA A 98 -13.99 -6.70 7.93
C ALA A 98 -14.08 -8.23 7.84
N ALA A 99 -13.28 -8.86 6.98
CA ALA A 99 -13.22 -10.31 6.87
C ALA A 99 -12.57 -10.99 8.10
N LEU A 100 -11.65 -10.31 8.78
CA LEU A 100 -11.00 -10.80 9.99
C LEU A 100 -11.89 -10.65 11.25
N THR A 101 -12.85 -9.73 11.25
CA THR A 101 -13.74 -9.48 12.40
C THR A 101 -14.45 -10.77 12.85
N GLY A 102 -14.37 -11.08 14.15
CA GLY A 102 -14.96 -12.30 14.74
C GLY A 102 -14.13 -13.57 14.53
N ARG A 103 -13.04 -13.52 13.77
CA ARG A 103 -12.11 -14.66 13.53
C ARG A 103 -10.76 -14.51 14.22
N VAL A 104 -10.48 -13.32 14.74
CA VAL A 104 -9.23 -12.96 15.44
C VAL A 104 -9.57 -12.18 16.72
N THR A 105 -8.61 -12.07 17.63
CA THR A 105 -8.81 -11.27 18.84
C THR A 105 -8.98 -9.78 18.51
N PRO A 106 -9.79 -9.03 19.29
CA PRO A 106 -9.95 -7.59 19.07
C PRO A 106 -8.64 -6.81 19.11
N GLU A 107 -7.69 -7.23 19.95
CA GLU A 107 -6.36 -6.64 20.04
C GLU A 107 -5.54 -6.85 18.76
N PHE A 108 -5.53 -8.07 18.21
CA PHE A 108 -4.87 -8.33 16.94
C PHE A 108 -5.45 -7.44 15.85
N LEU A 109 -6.78 -7.37 15.76
CA LEU A 109 -7.47 -6.58 14.74
C LEU A 109 -7.15 -5.08 14.86
N ARG A 110 -7.06 -4.56 16.09
CA ARG A 110 -6.67 -3.17 16.37
C ARG A 110 -5.27 -2.88 15.85
N TRP A 111 -4.28 -3.67 16.26
CA TRP A 111 -2.89 -3.46 15.83
C TRP A 111 -2.70 -3.66 14.33
N TRP A 112 -3.33 -4.69 13.77
CA TRP A 112 -3.36 -4.93 12.32
C TRP A 112 -3.93 -3.71 11.58
N SER A 113 -5.04 -3.14 12.05
CA SER A 113 -5.65 -1.95 11.44
C SER A 113 -4.75 -0.71 11.55
N ILE A 114 -4.11 -0.48 12.70
CA ILE A 114 -3.20 0.65 12.91
C ILE A 114 -2.03 0.59 11.93
N LEU A 115 -1.38 -0.58 11.81
CA LEU A 115 -0.29 -0.76 10.87
C LEU A 115 -0.77 -0.61 9.42
N GLY A 116 -1.92 -1.22 9.09
CA GLY A 116 -2.52 -1.20 7.76
C GLY A 116 -2.82 0.21 7.26
N TYR A 117 -3.59 0.98 8.03
CA TYR A 117 -3.88 2.36 7.67
C TYR A 117 -2.67 3.28 7.83
N GLY A 118 -1.79 2.98 8.78
CA GLY A 118 -0.54 3.72 8.99
C GLY A 118 0.36 3.68 7.76
N TRP A 119 0.65 2.50 7.21
CA TRP A 119 1.51 2.41 6.03
C TRP A 119 0.86 3.08 4.82
N CYS A 120 -0.47 3.00 4.64
CA CYS A 120 -1.18 3.70 3.57
C CYS A 120 -1.05 5.24 3.71
N ALA A 121 -1.18 5.78 4.92
CA ALA A 121 -1.04 7.21 5.17
C ALA A 121 0.39 7.70 4.92
N PHE A 122 1.38 6.97 5.41
CA PHE A 122 2.80 7.32 5.20
C PHE A 122 3.25 7.12 3.75
N GLN A 123 2.62 6.22 3.00
CA GLN A 123 2.81 6.09 1.54
C GLN A 123 2.30 7.32 0.79
N ILE A 124 1.17 7.92 1.20
CA ILE A 124 0.76 9.22 0.63
C ILE A 124 1.74 10.32 1.04
N LEU A 125 2.17 10.35 2.31
CA LEU A 125 3.16 11.31 2.78
C LEU A 125 4.47 11.22 2.00
N SER A 126 4.87 10.01 1.59
CA SER A 126 6.09 9.78 0.81
C SER A 126 6.07 10.41 -0.58
N LEU A 127 4.90 10.88 -1.05
CA LEU A 127 4.77 11.59 -2.32
C LEU A 127 5.07 13.09 -2.19
N LEU A 128 5.18 13.62 -0.97
CA LEU A 128 5.55 15.01 -0.76
C LEU A 128 7.03 15.25 -1.11
N PRO A 129 7.38 16.45 -1.60
CA PRO A 129 8.77 16.81 -1.84
C PRO A 129 9.56 16.97 -0.52
N GLY A 130 10.87 16.71 -0.59
CA GLY A 130 11.82 16.97 0.49
C GLY A 130 11.70 16.02 1.69
N LEU A 131 12.07 16.52 2.87
CA LEU A 131 12.16 15.74 4.12
C LEU A 131 10.85 14.99 4.49
N PRO A 132 9.64 15.58 4.35
CA PRO A 132 8.40 14.84 4.62
C PRO A 132 8.24 13.60 3.75
N GLY A 133 8.63 13.68 2.47
CA GLY A 133 8.60 12.55 1.54
C GLY A 133 9.51 11.41 2.00
N TYR A 134 10.77 11.74 2.32
CA TYR A 134 11.75 10.78 2.83
C TYR A 134 11.30 10.13 4.14
N ALA A 135 10.85 10.93 5.11
CA ALA A 135 10.32 10.42 6.36
C ALA A 135 9.09 9.54 6.14
N GLY A 136 8.21 9.94 5.21
CA GLY A 136 7.05 9.17 4.80
C GLY A 136 7.42 7.78 4.32
N GLY A 137 8.33 7.68 3.34
CA GLY A 137 8.79 6.39 2.81
C GLY A 137 9.50 5.54 3.86
N ALA A 138 10.38 6.15 4.65
CA ALA A 138 11.14 5.49 5.71
C ALA A 138 10.24 4.88 6.79
N VAL A 139 9.09 5.51 7.11
CA VAL A 139 8.11 4.99 8.08
C VAL A 139 7.10 4.02 7.42
N ALA A 140 6.70 4.27 6.17
CA ALA A 140 5.76 3.41 5.46
C ALA A 140 6.27 1.96 5.34
N ILE A 141 7.55 1.79 4.99
CA ILE A 141 8.17 0.48 4.79
C ILE A 141 8.09 -0.43 6.03
N PRO A 142 8.56 -0.02 7.24
CA PRO A 142 8.48 -0.87 8.42
C PRO A 142 7.04 -1.15 8.85
N LEU A 143 6.12 -0.17 8.70
CA LEU A 143 4.70 -0.41 8.99
C LEU A 143 4.09 -1.45 8.05
N TRP A 144 4.38 -1.36 6.74
CA TRP A 144 3.94 -2.32 5.74
C TRP A 144 4.54 -3.71 6.02
N ALA A 145 5.83 -3.79 6.34
CA ALA A 145 6.49 -5.05 6.68
C ALA A 145 5.88 -5.70 7.94
N ALA A 146 5.66 -4.93 9.01
CA ALA A 146 5.02 -5.42 10.22
C ALA A 146 3.58 -5.89 9.96
N HIS A 147 2.83 -5.13 9.17
CA HIS A 147 1.49 -5.49 8.73
C HIS A 147 1.45 -6.80 7.94
N TRP A 148 2.40 -6.99 7.02
CA TRP A 148 2.55 -8.22 6.26
C TRP A 148 2.93 -9.40 7.17
N ILE A 149 3.89 -9.24 8.08
CA ILE A 149 4.28 -10.27 9.04
C ILE A 149 3.07 -10.73 9.88
N MET A 150 2.29 -9.79 10.43
CA MET A 150 1.07 -10.12 11.19
C MET A 150 0.07 -10.89 10.34
N THR A 151 -0.13 -10.46 9.08
CA THR A 151 -1.04 -11.12 8.14
C THR A 151 -0.59 -12.55 7.84
N SER A 152 0.70 -12.76 7.60
CA SER A 152 1.25 -14.10 7.34
C SER A 152 1.11 -15.00 8.57
N ARG A 153 1.40 -14.48 9.78
CA ARG A 153 1.28 -15.24 11.03
C ARG A 153 -0.14 -15.74 11.30
N VAL A 154 -1.16 -14.90 11.10
CA VAL A 154 -2.56 -15.32 11.34
C VAL A 154 -3.05 -16.36 10.32
N GLN A 155 -2.50 -16.36 9.10
CA GLN A 155 -2.82 -17.43 8.15
C GLN A 155 -2.30 -18.79 8.60
N HIS A 156 -1.12 -18.83 9.23
CA HIS A 156 -0.58 -20.08 9.76
C HIS A 156 -1.46 -20.65 10.87
N THR A 157 -2.14 -19.81 11.66
CA THR A 157 -3.09 -20.28 12.69
C THR A 157 -4.42 -20.81 12.14
N TRP A 158 -4.72 -20.57 10.86
CA TRP A 158 -5.94 -21.03 10.20
C TRP A 158 -5.70 -22.16 9.18
N GLY A 159 -4.44 -22.45 8.88
CA GLY A 159 -4.01 -23.50 7.96
C GLY A 159 -3.76 -24.85 8.62
N THR A 160 -4.12 -24.99 9.89
CA THR A 160 -4.18 -26.22 10.69
C THR A 160 -5.63 -26.57 10.97
#